data_AF-A0A1I1GM24-F1
#
_entry.id   AF-A0A1I1GM24-F1
#
_cell.length_a   1.000
_cell.length_b   1.000
_cell.length_c   1.000
_cell.angle_alpha   90.00
_cell.angle_beta   90.00
_cell.angle_gamma   90.00
#
_symmetry.space_group_name_H-M   'P 1'
#
loop_
_entity.id
_entity.type
_entity.pdbx_description
1 polymer ?
#
loop_
_entity_poly.entity_id
_entity_poly.type
_entity_poly.pdbx_seq_one_letter_code
_entity_poly.pdbx_strand_id
1 'polypeptide(L)'
;MREVYGVRRFVMEADVEPDAEPSTVAMQCAVCGESSPAVELPRQHAPGAREVARRSAAGWVRQHRDSNREHFTYRLVETHPYRLVPGGWL
;
A
#
# COMPACT_ATOMS: atom_id res chain seq x y z
N MET A 1 -33.05 31.19 12.59
CA MET A 1 -31.69 30.95 12.08
C MET A 1 -31.84 30.09 10.83
N ARG A 2 -31.28 30.51 9.69
CA ARG A 2 -31.38 29.76 8.43
C ARG A 2 -29.99 29.25 8.07
N GLU A 3 -29.83 27.94 8.08
CA GLU A 3 -28.59 27.30 7.65
C GLU A 3 -28.64 27.04 6.14
N VAL A 4 -27.52 27.25 5.47
CA VAL A 4 -27.34 26.99 4.04
C VAL A 4 -26.19 26.01 3.90
N TYR A 5 -26.46 24.86 3.29
CA TYR A 5 -25.48 23.82 3.05
C TYR A 5 -25.11 23.80 1.56
N GLY A 6 -23.81 23.68 1.26
CA GLY A 6 -23.30 23.52 -0.11
C GLY A 6 -22.77 22.10 -0.32
N VAL A 7 -23.06 21.52 -1.49
CA VAL A 7 -22.56 20.19 -1.86
C VAL A 7 -21.39 20.36 -2.83
N ARG A 8 -20.33 19.56 -2.66
CA ARG A 8 -19.14 19.59 -3.53
C ARG A 8 -18.82 18.20 -4.04
N ARG A 9 -18.40 18.10 -5.30
CA ARG A 9 -17.88 16.84 -5.84
C ARG A 9 -16.42 16.64 -5.43
N PHE A 10 -16.03 15.39 -5.20
CA PHE A 10 -14.64 15.01 -4.94
C PHE A 10 -14.26 13.85 -5.86
N VAL A 11 -12.99 13.81 -6.25
CA VAL A 11 -12.39 12.70 -7.02
C VAL A 11 -11.26 12.11 -6.20
N MET A 12 -11.18 10.78 -6.16
CA MET A 12 -10.08 10.08 -5.52
C MET A 12 -8.95 9.91 -6.54
N GLU A 13 -7.75 10.39 -6.20
CA GLU A 13 -6.57 10.33 -7.07
C GLU A 13 -5.37 9.79 -6.28
N ALA A 14 -4.41 9.18 -6.99
CA ALA A 14 -3.16 8.76 -6.37
C ALA A 14 -2.45 9.99 -5.79
N ASP A 15 -1.95 9.86 -4.56
CA ASP A 15 -1.24 10.95 -3.92
C ASP A 15 0.20 10.99 -4.41
N VAL A 16 0.55 12.08 -5.10
CA VAL A 16 1.88 12.33 -5.67
C VAL A 16 2.50 13.60 -5.10
N GLU A 17 1.94 14.16 -4.02
CA GLU A 17 2.47 15.34 -3.36
C GLU A 17 3.87 15.05 -2.78
N PRO A 18 4.77 16.05 -2.68
CA PRO A 18 6.13 15.85 -2.17
C PRO A 18 6.18 15.21 -0.76
N ASP A 19 5.14 15.37 0.04
CA ASP A 19 4.98 14.84 1.39
C ASP A 19 4.08 13.60 1.49
N ALA A 20 3.54 13.10 0.37
CA ALA A 20 2.72 11.87 0.34
C ALA A 20 3.43 10.67 1.00
N GLU A 21 2.68 9.82 1.71
CA GLU A 21 3.25 8.58 2.26
C GLU A 21 3.83 7.70 1.13
N PRO A 22 4.90 6.93 1.38
CA PRO A 22 5.43 6.04 0.36
C PRO A 22 4.43 4.91 0.07
N SER A 23 4.37 4.48 -1.19
CA SER A 23 3.78 3.18 -1.48
C SER A 23 4.65 2.08 -0.87
N THR A 24 4.04 1.03 -0.34
CA THR A 24 4.79 -0.07 0.31
C THR A 24 4.33 -1.43 -0.19
N VAL A 25 5.21 -2.42 -0.06
CA VAL A 25 4.90 -3.82 -0.31
C VAL A 25 5.29 -4.68 0.89
N ALA A 26 4.45 -5.65 1.23
CA ALA A 26 4.72 -6.63 2.27
C ALA A 26 4.16 -8.00 1.88
N MET A 27 4.79 -9.06 2.36
CA MET A 27 4.19 -10.39 2.31
C MET A 27 3.38 -10.62 3.58
N GLN A 28 2.18 -11.17 3.46
CA GLN A 28 1.34 -11.55 4.58
C GLN A 28 1.04 -13.05 4.54
N CYS A 29 1.16 -13.74 5.66
CA CYS A 29 0.70 -15.12 5.80
C CYS A 29 -0.84 -15.18 5.76
N ALA A 30 -1.40 -16.02 4.89
CA ALA A 30 -2.84 -16.19 4.79
C ALA A 30 -3.46 -17.00 5.93
N VAL A 31 -2.64 -17.71 6.72
CA VAL A 31 -3.07 -18.58 7.82
C VAL A 31 -3.13 -17.80 9.13
N CYS A 32 -2.02 -17.20 9.57
CA CYS A 32 -1.95 -16.48 10.84
C CYS A 32 -2.06 -14.95 10.72
N GLY A 33 -2.01 -14.39 9.51
CA GLY A 33 -2.11 -12.95 9.29
C GLY A 33 -0.84 -12.14 9.57
N GLU A 34 0.25 -12.77 10.03
CA GLU A 34 1.55 -12.09 10.20
C GLU A 34 2.07 -11.54 8.87
N SER A 35 2.77 -10.41 8.93
CA SER A 35 3.33 -9.74 7.75
C SER A 35 4.83 -9.54 7.88
N SER A 36 5.52 -9.55 6.74
CA SER A 36 6.88 -9.03 6.64
C SER A 36 6.92 -7.55 7.02
N PRO A 37 8.09 -7.01 7.39
CA PRO A 37 8.30 -5.57 7.36
C PRO A 37 7.89 -5.00 6.00
N ALA A 38 7.29 -3.81 6.03
CA ALA A 38 6.93 -3.09 4.82
C ALA A 38 8.19 -2.60 4.10
N VAL A 39 8.26 -2.85 2.80
CA VAL A 39 9.33 -2.36 1.93
C VAL A 39 8.78 -1.20 1.11
N GLU A 40 9.40 -0.03 1.24
CA GLU A 40 9.00 1.16 0.49
C GLU A 40 9.32 1.00 -1.01
N LEU A 41 8.40 1.45 -1.86
CA LEU A 41 8.61 1.60 -3.28
C LEU A 41 9.22 2.98 -3.56
N PRO A 42 10.36 3.06 -4.28
CA PRO A 42 10.93 4.35 -4.65
C PRO A 42 9.93 5.18 -5.45
N ARG A 43 9.70 6.45 -5.06
CA ARG A 43 8.77 7.37 -5.75
C ARG A 43 9.10 7.57 -7.23
N GLN A 44 10.38 7.48 -7.58
CA GLN A 44 10.88 7.54 -8.95
C GLN A 44 11.31 6.14 -9.36
N HIS A 45 10.53 5.51 -10.23
CA HIS A 45 10.74 4.12 -10.62
C HIS A 45 11.82 4.02 -11.69
N ALA A 46 13.03 3.64 -11.29
CA ALA A 46 13.90 2.93 -12.22
C ALA A 46 13.16 1.65 -12.68
N PRO A 47 13.23 1.28 -13.98
CA PRO A 47 12.66 0.04 -14.46
C PRO A 47 13.05 -1.14 -13.56
N GLY A 48 12.06 -1.87 -13.04
CA GLY A 48 12.29 -3.02 -12.15
C GLY A 48 12.34 -2.73 -10.65
N ALA A 49 12.27 -1.47 -10.19
CA ALA A 49 12.29 -1.14 -8.76
C ALA A 49 11.20 -1.86 -7.95
N ARG A 50 9.98 -1.97 -8.52
CA ARG A 50 8.86 -2.70 -7.89
C ARG A 50 9.15 -4.18 -7.72
N GLU A 51 9.78 -4.79 -8.70
CA GLU A 51 10.16 -6.19 -8.67
C GLU A 51 11.25 -6.45 -7.62
N VAL A 52 12.22 -5.54 -7.48
CA VAL A 52 13.22 -5.60 -6.40
C VAL A 52 12.53 -5.54 -5.02
N ALA A 53 11.62 -4.60 -4.80
CA ALA A 53 10.91 -4.47 -3.52
C ALA A 53 10.07 -5.71 -3.18
N ARG A 54 9.37 -6.28 -4.17
CA ARG A 54 8.60 -7.53 -4.00
C ARG A 54 9.49 -8.70 -3.61
N ARG A 55 10.66 -8.85 -4.24
CA ARG A 55 11.64 -9.89 -3.86
C ARG A 55 12.18 -9.69 -2.45
N SER A 56 12.45 -8.45 -2.05
CA SER A 56 12.87 -8.12 -0.68
C SER A 56 11.81 -8.55 0.34
N ALA A 57 10.53 -8.23 0.10
CA ALA A 57 9.43 -8.67 0.96
C ALA A 57 9.27 -10.21 0.96
N ALA A 58 9.45 -10.87 -0.20
CA ALA A 58 9.39 -12.32 -0.33
C ALA A 58 10.46 -13.07 0.49
N GLY A 59 11.58 -12.43 0.81
CA GLY A 59 12.64 -13.00 1.65
C GLY A 59 12.15 -13.45 3.03
N TRP A 60 11.15 -12.76 3.60
CA TRP A 60 10.54 -13.09 4.89
C TRP A 60 9.81 -14.44 4.89
N VAL A 61 9.22 -14.84 3.75
CA VAL A 61 8.39 -16.05 3.63
C VAL A 61 9.14 -17.32 4.06
N ARG A 62 10.43 -17.42 3.70
CA ARG A 62 11.25 -18.58 4.08
C ARG A 62 11.40 -18.70 5.59
N GLN A 63 11.76 -17.60 6.26
CA GLN A 63 11.96 -17.58 7.71
C GLN A 63 10.65 -17.85 8.46
N HIS A 64 9.55 -17.25 8.01
CA HIS A 64 8.24 -17.49 8.57
C HIS A 64 7.79 -18.95 8.42
N ARG A 65 7.94 -19.56 7.22
CA ARG A 65 7.64 -20.98 6.98
C ARG A 65 8.50 -21.92 7.83
N ASP A 66 9.79 -21.59 8.02
CA ASP A 66 10.69 -22.42 8.83
C ASP A 66 10.25 -22.47 10.30
N SER A 67 9.63 -21.39 10.80
CA SER A 67 9.06 -21.29 12.14
C SER A 67 7.63 -21.85 12.22
N ASN A 68 6.91 -21.86 11.10
CA ASN A 68 5.51 -22.27 11.00
C ASN A 68 5.31 -23.30 9.88
N ARG A 69 5.50 -24.59 10.23
CA ARG A 69 5.65 -25.69 9.26
C ARG A 69 4.46 -25.95 8.34
N GLU A 70 3.27 -25.45 8.67
CA GLU A 70 2.04 -25.66 7.88
C GLU A 70 1.57 -24.38 7.16
N HIS A 71 2.32 -23.27 7.28
CA HIS A 71 1.94 -22.00 6.65
C HIS A 71 2.50 -21.94 5.23
N PHE A 72 1.72 -22.40 4.25
CA PHE A 72 2.13 -22.47 2.84
C PHE A 72 1.48 -21.43 1.92
N THR A 73 0.53 -20.65 2.43
CA THR A 73 -0.21 -19.67 1.62
C THR A 73 0.09 -18.25 2.09
N TYR A 74 0.41 -17.39 1.13
CA TYR A 74 0.84 -16.01 1.37
C TYR A 74 0.20 -15.05 0.37
N ARG A 75 0.06 -13.78 0.76
CA ARG A 75 -0.44 -12.68 -0.07
C ARG A 75 0.66 -11.64 -0.23
N LEU A 76 0.77 -11.06 -1.41
CA LEU A 76 1.46 -9.79 -1.57
C LEU A 76 0.46 -8.67 -1.26
N VAL A 77 0.79 -7.82 -0.31
CA VAL A 77 0.01 -6.63 0.06
C VAL A 77 0.74 -5.41 -0.46
N GLU A 78 0.10 -4.65 -1.34
CA GLU A 78 0.62 -3.37 -1.83
C GLU A 78 -0.25 -2.23 -1.26
N THR A 79 0.38 -1.27 -0.61
CA THR A 79 -0.27 -0.06 -0.10
C THR A 79 0.11 1.12 -0.97
N HIS A 80 -0.87 1.93 -1.36
CA HIS A 80 -0.69 3.11 -2.19
C HIS A 80 -1.43 4.29 -1.56
N PRO A 81 -0.80 5.47 -1.44
CA PRO A 81 -1.47 6.65 -0.91
C PRO A 81 -2.45 7.22 -1.95
N TYR A 82 -3.61 7.66 -1.48
CA TYR A 82 -4.63 8.33 -2.29
C TYR A 82 -5.15 9.54 -1.53
N ARG A 83 -5.57 10.56 -2.27
CA ARG A 83 -6.15 11.78 -1.72
C ARG A 83 -7.45 12.15 -2.43
N LEU A 84 -8.26 12.97 -1.77
CA LEU A 84 -9.45 13.56 -2.36
C LEU A 84 -9.11 14.92 -2.98
N VAL A 85 -9.34 15.04 -4.28
CA VAL A 85 -9.22 16.31 -5.01
C VAL A 85 -10.60 16.94 -5.13
N PRO A 86 -10.78 18.18 -4.64
CA PRO A 86 -12.11 18.77 -4.57
C PRO A 86 -12.47 19.46 -5.90
N GLY A 87 -13.59 19.05 -6.49
CA GLY A 87 -14.12 19.58 -7.76
C GLY A 87 -14.91 20.88 -7.59
N GLY A 88 -15.83 21.17 -8.51
CA GLY A 88 -16.73 22.33 -8.41
C GLY A 88 -17.78 22.17 -7.30
N TRP A 89 -18.24 23.31 -6.76
CA TRP A 89 -19.44 23.39 -5.92
C TRP A 89 -20.70 23.22 -6.78
N LEU A 90 -21.72 22.57 -6.22
CA LEU A 90 -23.03 22.35 -6.84
C LEU A 90 -24.08 23.31 -6.28
#